data_AF-A0A7L3XTR3-F1
#
_entry.id   AF-A0A7L3XTR3-F1
#
_cell.length_a   1.000
_cell.length_b   1.000
_cell.length_c   1.000
_cell.angle_alpha   90.00
_cell.angle_beta   90.00
_cell.angle_gamma   90.00
#
_symmetry.space_group_name_H-M   'P 1'
#
loop_
_entity.id
_entity.type
_entity.pdbx_description
1 polymer ?
#
loop_
_entity_poly.entity_id
_entity_poly.type
_entity_poly.pdbx_seq_one_letter_code
_entity_poly.pdbx_strand_id
1 'polypeptide(L)'
;ATMCMAMGPGNDMFDSTRIIGQNIYFKARELYEQASQEVTGPLSSAHQWVNMSDVSVELNATHTVKTCKPALGHSFAAGTIDGVGAFNFTQGSVEGDPFWDEIRDQLLGEPSNETKACHKPKPILFSTGEMTRPHPWHPDIVDIQIAAIGSLAIVAVPGEFTTMSGRRLREAVKREFDSHGTPKMDVVIAGLCNVYTHYITTYEEYQVQRYEAASTIYGPHTLSAYIQLYRGLARAIATNTVQDLPRGPEPPIFNIGNMTLVPPLLADHVPANKTFGDVLQDVRQQYRAADVAEVTFIGANPRNSAENVTEHNFLTVERYASTSDSWHVVQNDASWDTRFFWTKGLRGQSNVTIEWHIPHGTELGVYRIRYFGHYKKKLSNNRAAFIPFEGSSSAFEITTL
;
A
#
# COMPACT_ATOMS: atom_id res chain seq x y z
N ALA A 1 -28.42 -2.30 -0.94
CA ALA A 1 -27.87 -2.86 -2.18
C ALA A 1 -27.18 -4.19 -1.85
N THR A 2 -27.35 -5.22 -2.66
CA THR A 2 -26.50 -6.42 -2.61
C THR A 2 -25.05 -5.99 -2.85
N MET A 3 -24.11 -6.45 -2.02
CA MET A 3 -22.70 -6.05 -2.15
C MET A 3 -22.15 -6.55 -3.49
N CYS A 4 -21.76 -5.63 -4.37
CA CYS A 4 -21.15 -5.95 -5.65
C CYS A 4 -19.64 -6.09 -5.44
N MET A 5 -19.16 -7.32 -5.28
CA MET A 5 -17.75 -7.63 -5.03
C MET A 5 -17.22 -8.62 -6.08
N ALA A 6 -15.98 -8.42 -6.50
CA ALA A 6 -15.24 -9.38 -7.28
C ALA A 6 -14.63 -10.45 -6.38
N MET A 7 -14.45 -11.65 -6.91
CA MET A 7 -13.79 -12.75 -6.21
C MET A 7 -12.55 -13.18 -6.99
N GLY A 8 -11.52 -13.57 -6.25
CA GLY A 8 -10.32 -14.16 -6.82
C GLY A 8 -10.52 -15.60 -7.31
N PRO A 9 -9.50 -16.21 -7.92
CA PRO A 9 -9.61 -17.54 -8.52
C PRO A 9 -9.50 -18.70 -7.53
N GLY A 10 -9.11 -18.45 -6.28
CA GLY A 10 -8.87 -19.49 -5.26
C GLY A 10 -10.12 -19.82 -4.45
N ASN A 11 -10.00 -20.86 -3.61
CA ASN A 11 -11.08 -21.25 -2.68
C ASN A 11 -11.31 -20.22 -1.57
N ASP A 12 -10.28 -19.45 -1.24
CA ASP A 12 -10.32 -18.32 -0.33
C ASP A 12 -9.37 -17.20 -0.83
N MET A 13 -9.24 -16.14 -0.03
CA MET A 13 -8.34 -15.03 -0.38
C MET A 13 -6.85 -15.40 -0.30
N PHE A 14 -6.44 -16.31 0.58
CA PHE A 14 -5.04 -16.75 0.66
C PHE A 14 -4.66 -17.54 -0.60
N ASP A 15 -5.52 -18.47 -1.02
CA ASP A 15 -5.30 -19.25 -2.23
C ASP A 15 -5.35 -18.35 -3.48
N SER A 16 -6.28 -17.38 -3.52
CA SER A 16 -6.34 -16.38 -4.58
C SER A 16 -5.04 -15.56 -4.67
N THR A 17 -4.53 -15.06 -3.54
CA THR A 17 -3.26 -14.32 -3.50
C THR A 17 -2.09 -15.19 -3.97
N ARG A 18 -2.03 -16.45 -3.52
CA ARG A 18 -1.00 -17.41 -3.93
C ARG A 18 -1.04 -17.67 -5.44
N ILE A 19 -2.21 -17.96 -6.01
CA ILE A 19 -2.39 -18.24 -7.45
C ILE A 19 -1.92 -17.05 -8.29
N ILE A 20 -2.39 -15.83 -7.96
CA ILE A 20 -2.02 -14.62 -8.71
C ILE A 20 -0.52 -14.33 -8.56
N GLY A 21 0.02 -14.40 -7.35
CA GLY A 21 1.44 -14.21 -7.07
C GLY A 21 2.33 -15.22 -7.81
N GLN A 22 1.94 -16.49 -7.83
CA GLN A 22 2.66 -17.55 -8.55
C GLN A 22 2.65 -17.33 -10.06
N ASN A 23 1.52 -16.91 -10.64
CA ASN A 23 1.44 -16.62 -12.07
C ASN A 23 2.40 -15.48 -12.46
N ILE A 24 2.46 -14.42 -11.64
CA ILE A 24 3.40 -13.31 -11.84
C ILE A 24 4.84 -13.80 -11.68
N TYR A 25 5.14 -14.57 -10.62
CA TYR A 25 6.46 -15.14 -10.37
C TYR A 25 6.94 -16.02 -11.54
N PHE A 26 6.11 -16.92 -12.04
CA PHE A 26 6.50 -17.80 -13.14
C PHE A 26 6.85 -17.02 -14.40
N LYS A 27 6.06 -15.99 -14.74
CA LYS A 27 6.38 -15.14 -15.89
C LYS A 27 7.65 -14.31 -15.64
N ALA A 28 7.83 -13.78 -14.44
CA ALA A 28 9.04 -13.04 -14.08
C ALA A 28 10.30 -13.92 -14.16
N ARG A 29 10.23 -15.16 -13.65
CA ARG A 29 11.32 -16.13 -13.73
C ARG A 29 11.64 -16.52 -15.17
N GLU A 30 10.61 -16.80 -15.97
CA GLU A 30 10.76 -17.09 -17.40
C GLU A 30 11.50 -15.95 -18.12
N LEU A 31 11.08 -14.70 -17.90
CA LEU A 31 11.72 -13.52 -18.50
C LEU A 31 13.16 -13.31 -17.97
N TYR A 32 13.41 -13.58 -16.70
CA TYR A 32 14.73 -13.49 -16.08
C TYR A 32 15.71 -14.51 -16.71
N GLU A 33 15.29 -15.77 -16.84
CA GLU A 33 16.10 -16.84 -17.43
C GLU A 33 16.37 -16.62 -18.93
N GLN A 34 15.46 -15.94 -19.64
CA GLN A 34 15.58 -15.63 -21.07
C GLN A 34 16.25 -14.28 -21.35
N ALA A 35 16.56 -13.47 -20.33
CA ALA A 35 17.09 -12.14 -20.52
C ALA A 35 18.46 -12.18 -21.22
N SER A 36 18.53 -11.62 -22.43
CA SER A 36 19.75 -11.59 -23.25
C SER A 36 20.20 -10.18 -23.64
N GLN A 37 19.34 -9.17 -23.47
CA GLN A 37 19.64 -7.78 -23.81
C GLN A 37 20.28 -7.09 -22.61
N GLU A 38 21.56 -6.76 -22.72
CA GLU A 38 22.27 -5.97 -21.72
C GLU A 38 21.79 -4.50 -21.76
N VAL A 39 21.55 -3.92 -20.58
CA VAL A 39 21.23 -2.50 -20.43
C VAL A 39 22.54 -1.73 -20.31
N THR A 40 22.88 -0.94 -21.33
CA THR A 40 24.10 -0.13 -21.39
C THR A 40 23.78 1.35 -21.59
N GLY A 41 24.70 2.23 -21.19
CA GLY A 41 24.59 3.68 -21.31
C GLY A 41 24.74 4.40 -19.96
N PRO A 42 24.65 5.74 -19.96
CA PRO A 42 24.85 6.54 -18.75
C PRO A 42 23.69 6.42 -17.76
N LEU A 43 23.97 6.77 -16.51
CA LEU A 43 22.94 7.02 -15.50
C LEU A 43 22.58 8.50 -15.53
N SER A 44 21.29 8.80 -15.50
CA SER A 44 20.78 10.17 -15.40
C SER A 44 19.46 10.22 -14.65
N SER A 45 19.13 11.38 -14.09
CA SER A 45 17.85 11.58 -13.43
C SER A 45 17.43 13.04 -13.54
N ALA A 46 16.12 13.27 -13.49
CA ALA A 46 15.54 14.60 -13.37
C ALA A 46 14.39 14.55 -12.37
N HIS A 47 14.28 15.58 -11.54
CA HIS A 47 13.27 15.72 -10.51
C HIS A 47 12.80 17.16 -10.45
N GLN A 48 11.51 17.36 -10.15
CA GLN A 48 10.95 18.67 -9.81
C GLN A 48 9.84 18.50 -8.78
N TRP A 49 9.69 19.50 -7.91
CA TRP A 49 8.43 19.70 -7.21
C TRP A 49 7.49 20.55 -8.05
N VAL A 50 6.22 20.17 -8.06
CA VAL A 50 5.20 20.87 -8.85
C VAL A 50 4.01 21.17 -7.97
N ASN A 51 3.54 22.42 -8.01
CA ASN A 51 2.23 22.76 -7.46
C ASN A 51 1.14 22.25 -8.42
N MET A 52 0.65 21.03 -8.18
CA MET A 52 -0.35 20.37 -9.02
C MET A 52 -1.73 21.05 -8.95
N SER A 53 -1.95 21.95 -8.00
CA SER A 53 -3.18 22.75 -7.89
C SER A 53 -3.21 23.94 -8.86
N ASP A 54 -2.13 24.21 -9.60
CA ASP A 54 -1.95 25.43 -10.39
C ASP A 54 -1.15 25.21 -11.71
N VAL A 55 -1.28 24.04 -12.34
CA VAL A 55 -0.56 23.74 -13.59
C VAL A 55 -1.38 24.19 -14.80
N SER A 56 -0.80 25.08 -15.60
CA SER A 56 -1.30 25.41 -16.95
C SER A 56 -0.93 24.30 -17.93
N VAL A 57 -1.93 23.77 -18.63
CA VAL A 57 -1.80 22.64 -19.56
C VAL A 57 -2.18 23.07 -20.96
N GLU A 58 -1.26 22.96 -21.90
CA GLU A 58 -1.51 23.26 -23.30
C GLU A 58 -2.12 22.03 -24.00
N LEU A 59 -3.43 22.05 -24.28
CA LEU A 59 -4.07 20.96 -25.03
C LEU A 59 -3.79 21.06 -26.53
N ASN A 60 -3.70 22.29 -27.03
CA ASN A 60 -3.25 22.63 -28.37
C ASN A 60 -2.74 24.08 -28.41
N ALA A 61 -2.25 24.53 -29.57
CA ALA A 61 -1.67 25.87 -29.76
C ALA A 61 -2.58 27.05 -29.39
N THR A 62 -3.89 26.84 -29.28
CA THR A 62 -4.89 27.88 -29.01
C THR A 62 -5.70 27.65 -27.73
N HIS A 63 -5.51 26.52 -27.06
CA HIS A 63 -6.35 26.13 -25.94
C HIS A 63 -5.51 25.62 -24.77
N THR A 64 -5.47 26.45 -23.73
CA THR A 64 -4.84 26.17 -22.46
C THR A 64 -5.91 25.94 -21.42
N VAL A 65 -5.76 24.87 -20.65
CA VAL A 65 -6.59 24.53 -19.49
C VAL A 65 -5.72 24.55 -18.23
N LYS A 66 -6.34 24.33 -17.08
CA LYS A 66 -5.66 24.38 -15.79
C LYS A 66 -6.05 23.19 -14.94
N THR A 67 -5.13 22.70 -14.12
CA THR A 67 -5.47 21.76 -13.04
C THR A 67 -6.24 22.47 -11.92
N CYS A 68 -6.82 21.69 -11.02
CA CYS A 68 -7.67 22.16 -9.94
C CYS A 68 -7.01 21.93 -8.58
N LYS A 69 -7.44 22.70 -7.57
CA LYS A 69 -7.22 22.34 -6.16
C LYS A 69 -7.75 20.92 -5.89
N PRO A 70 -7.11 20.11 -5.03
CA PRO A 70 -7.48 18.71 -4.89
C PRO A 70 -8.91 18.52 -4.37
N ALA A 71 -9.70 17.68 -5.03
CA ALA A 71 -11.04 17.31 -4.57
C ALA A 71 -11.41 15.85 -4.92
N LEU A 72 -12.11 15.19 -3.99
CA LEU A 72 -12.68 13.85 -4.17
C LEU A 72 -14.16 13.93 -4.55
N GLY A 73 -14.58 13.09 -5.50
CA GLY A 73 -15.98 13.03 -5.95
C GLY A 73 -16.83 12.08 -5.13
N HIS A 74 -18.16 12.12 -5.29
CA HIS A 74 -19.10 11.20 -4.60
C HIS A 74 -18.73 9.72 -4.79
N SER A 75 -18.36 9.30 -6.01
CA SER A 75 -17.98 7.90 -6.28
C SER A 75 -16.70 7.44 -5.56
N PHE A 76 -15.93 8.32 -4.91
CA PHE A 76 -14.84 7.91 -4.01
C PHE A 76 -15.39 7.09 -2.84
N ALA A 77 -16.51 7.52 -2.24
CA ALA A 77 -17.11 6.83 -1.11
C ALA A 77 -17.78 5.50 -1.49
N ALA A 78 -17.92 5.20 -2.79
CA ALA A 78 -18.47 3.94 -3.29
C ALA A 78 -17.47 2.77 -3.24
N GLY A 79 -16.16 3.04 -3.12
CA GLY A 79 -15.11 2.04 -3.25
C GLY A 79 -15.12 1.34 -4.62
N THR A 80 -14.52 0.16 -4.69
CA THR A 80 -14.47 -0.67 -5.91
C THR A 80 -15.10 -2.04 -5.68
N ILE A 81 -15.09 -2.87 -6.71
CA ILE A 81 -15.47 -4.28 -6.59
C ILE A 81 -14.46 -5.08 -5.75
N ASP A 82 -13.24 -4.56 -5.53
CA ASP A 82 -12.21 -5.18 -4.70
C ASP A 82 -12.33 -4.81 -3.21
N GLY A 83 -13.11 -3.76 -2.93
CA GLY A 83 -13.37 -3.26 -1.59
C GLY A 83 -14.48 -2.22 -1.66
N VAL A 84 -15.70 -2.65 -1.36
CA VAL A 84 -16.88 -1.77 -1.43
C VAL A 84 -16.80 -0.68 -0.37
N GLY A 85 -17.24 0.51 -0.75
CA GLY A 85 -17.34 1.63 0.17
C GLY A 85 -18.50 1.51 1.14
N ALA A 86 -18.73 2.57 1.90
CA ALA A 86 -19.77 2.63 2.91
C ALA A 86 -20.98 3.45 2.44
N PHE A 87 -22.05 3.42 3.22
CA PHE A 87 -23.21 4.32 3.08
C PHE A 87 -23.94 4.31 1.71
N ASN A 88 -23.89 3.18 0.97
CA ASN A 88 -24.59 2.98 -0.30
C ASN A 88 -24.23 3.95 -1.43
N PHE A 89 -23.08 4.61 -1.40
CA PHE A 89 -22.58 5.33 -2.58
C PHE A 89 -22.37 4.37 -3.75
N THR A 90 -22.70 4.81 -4.96
CA THR A 90 -22.48 4.05 -6.20
C THR A 90 -21.49 4.76 -7.11
N GLN A 91 -20.71 3.98 -7.84
CA GLN A 91 -19.81 4.52 -8.86
C GLN A 91 -20.60 5.06 -10.07
N GLY A 92 -20.00 6.01 -10.78
CA GLY A 92 -20.59 6.61 -11.99
C GLY A 92 -21.41 7.88 -11.73
N SER A 93 -21.36 8.42 -10.51
CA SER A 93 -22.15 9.60 -10.13
C SER A 93 -21.56 10.86 -10.76
N VAL A 94 -22.30 11.47 -11.68
CA VAL A 94 -21.98 12.78 -12.31
C VAL A 94 -22.83 13.93 -11.75
N GLU A 95 -23.79 13.60 -10.89
CA GLU A 95 -24.63 14.54 -10.14
C GLU A 95 -24.40 14.32 -8.64
N GLY A 96 -24.49 15.40 -7.85
CA GLY A 96 -24.43 15.33 -6.40
C GLY A 96 -25.73 14.78 -5.80
N ASP A 97 -25.63 14.30 -4.57
CA ASP A 97 -26.77 13.95 -3.74
C ASP A 97 -27.03 15.08 -2.73
N PRO A 98 -28.23 15.71 -2.73
CA PRO A 98 -28.51 16.86 -1.86
C PRO A 98 -28.29 16.61 -0.37
N PHE A 99 -28.57 15.38 0.10
CA PHE A 99 -28.39 15.02 1.51
C PHE A 99 -26.90 14.99 1.88
N TRP A 100 -26.05 14.37 1.05
CA TRP A 100 -24.60 14.36 1.29
C TRP A 100 -23.94 15.70 1.07
N ASP A 101 -24.43 16.50 0.11
CA ASP A 101 -23.96 17.85 -0.12
C ASP A 101 -24.24 18.74 1.10
N GLU A 102 -25.43 18.65 1.71
CA GLU A 102 -25.76 19.39 2.93
C GLU A 102 -24.88 18.97 4.12
N ILE A 103 -24.64 17.67 4.32
CA ILE A 103 -23.76 17.17 5.38
C ILE A 103 -22.33 17.67 5.19
N ARG A 104 -21.80 17.61 3.97
CA ARG A 104 -20.48 18.15 3.63
C ARG A 104 -20.41 19.64 3.98
N ASP A 105 -21.39 20.43 3.54
CA ASP A 105 -21.39 21.88 3.71
C ASP A 105 -21.46 22.28 5.18
N GLN A 106 -22.26 21.57 5.98
CA GLN A 106 -22.37 21.82 7.42
C GLN A 106 -21.11 21.41 8.21
N LEU A 107 -20.44 20.32 7.83
CA LEU A 107 -19.32 19.77 8.61
C LEU A 107 -17.95 20.27 8.14
N LEU A 108 -17.76 20.45 6.84
CA LEU A 108 -16.47 20.64 6.19
C LEU A 108 -16.37 21.93 5.38
N GLY A 109 -17.50 22.59 5.12
CA GLY A 109 -17.61 23.82 4.33
C GLY A 109 -17.95 23.56 2.86
N GLU A 110 -18.63 24.52 2.25
CA GLU A 110 -19.07 24.44 0.86
C GLU A 110 -17.89 24.63 -0.13
N PRO A 111 -17.71 23.74 -1.14
CA PRO A 111 -16.69 23.92 -2.16
C PRO A 111 -16.91 25.22 -2.94
N SER A 112 -15.84 25.97 -3.21
CA SER A 112 -15.96 27.22 -3.96
C SER A 112 -16.50 27.01 -5.39
N ASN A 113 -17.13 28.03 -5.95
CA ASN A 113 -17.64 28.00 -7.34
C ASN A 113 -16.52 27.73 -8.36
N GLU A 114 -15.30 28.22 -8.10
CA GLU A 114 -14.13 27.95 -8.92
C GLU A 114 -13.77 26.46 -8.89
N THR A 115 -13.68 25.86 -7.70
CA THR A 115 -13.37 24.44 -7.55
C THR A 115 -14.46 23.56 -8.15
N LYS A 116 -15.75 23.88 -7.92
CA LYS A 116 -16.89 23.20 -8.56
C LYS A 116 -16.82 23.27 -10.08
N ALA A 117 -16.50 24.43 -10.65
CA ALA A 117 -16.41 24.61 -12.10
C ALA A 117 -15.22 23.85 -12.71
N CYS A 118 -14.05 23.92 -12.06
CA CYS A 118 -12.82 23.26 -12.52
C CYS A 118 -12.97 21.72 -12.53
N HIS A 119 -13.70 21.17 -11.57
CA HIS A 119 -13.84 19.72 -11.41
C HIS A 119 -14.89 19.06 -12.31
N LYS A 120 -15.75 19.83 -13.00
CA LYS A 120 -16.83 19.23 -13.80
C LYS A 120 -16.32 18.12 -14.73
N PRO A 121 -17.06 17.00 -14.87
CA PRO A 121 -18.39 16.73 -14.31
C PRO A 121 -18.39 16.11 -12.90
N LYS A 122 -17.27 16.10 -12.16
CA LYS A 122 -17.21 15.49 -10.82
C LYS A 122 -18.11 16.22 -9.81
N PRO A 123 -19.08 15.53 -9.19
CA PRO A 123 -19.77 16.05 -8.01
C PRO A 123 -18.84 15.92 -6.80
N ILE A 124 -18.39 17.05 -6.24
CA ILE A 124 -17.40 17.07 -5.16
C ILE A 124 -18.01 16.57 -3.85
N LEU A 125 -17.44 15.53 -3.25
CA LEU A 125 -17.77 15.10 -1.89
C LEU A 125 -16.85 15.75 -0.85
N PHE A 126 -15.55 15.87 -1.15
CA PHE A 126 -14.57 16.52 -0.27
C PHE A 126 -13.72 17.52 -1.05
N SER A 127 -13.80 18.82 -0.72
CA SER A 127 -12.97 19.88 -1.30
C SER A 127 -11.62 19.98 -0.57
N THR A 128 -10.83 18.91 -0.63
CA THR A 128 -9.63 18.73 0.20
C THR A 128 -8.57 19.84 0.07
N GLY A 129 -8.49 20.51 -1.08
CA GLY A 129 -7.60 21.66 -1.31
C GLY A 129 -8.09 22.97 -0.67
N GLU A 130 -9.30 22.98 -0.12
CA GLU A 130 -9.86 24.08 0.66
C GLU A 130 -9.94 23.71 2.16
N MET A 131 -9.51 22.50 2.53
CA MET A 131 -9.52 21.95 3.89
C MET A 131 -8.11 21.92 4.47
N THR A 132 -7.78 22.92 5.28
CA THR A 132 -6.40 23.16 5.78
C THR A 132 -6.20 22.94 7.28
N ARG A 133 -7.24 22.51 8.00
CA ARG A 133 -7.19 22.25 9.45
C ARG A 133 -7.34 20.77 9.76
N PRO A 134 -6.54 20.20 10.69
CA PRO A 134 -5.39 20.82 11.38
C PRO A 134 -4.19 21.07 10.45
N HIS A 135 -4.13 20.36 9.33
CA HIS A 135 -3.18 20.50 8.24
C HIS A 135 -3.93 20.37 6.90
N PRO A 136 -3.33 20.77 5.76
CA PRO A 136 -3.86 20.46 4.43
C PRO A 136 -4.18 18.97 4.29
N TRP A 137 -5.40 18.65 3.83
CA TRP A 137 -5.89 17.27 3.74
C TRP A 137 -5.29 16.51 2.55
N HIS A 138 -4.93 17.21 1.47
CA HIS A 138 -4.21 16.66 0.33
C HIS A 138 -3.02 17.54 -0.06
N PRO A 139 -1.98 16.95 -0.68
CA PRO A 139 -0.80 17.70 -1.10
C PRO A 139 -1.12 18.59 -2.30
N ASP A 140 -0.67 19.85 -2.24
CA ASP A 140 -0.56 20.71 -3.42
C ASP A 140 0.76 20.47 -4.16
N ILE A 141 1.84 20.26 -3.40
CA ILE A 141 3.19 20.07 -3.92
C ILE A 141 3.47 18.59 -4.12
N VAL A 142 3.82 18.22 -5.35
CA VAL A 142 3.95 16.83 -5.78
C VAL A 142 5.30 16.60 -6.46
N ASP A 143 5.94 15.47 -6.17
CA ASP A 143 7.16 15.03 -6.84
C ASP A 143 6.86 14.45 -8.23
N ILE A 144 7.62 14.90 -9.23
CA ILE A 144 7.76 14.20 -10.51
C ILE A 144 9.22 13.83 -10.71
N GLN A 145 9.48 12.61 -11.18
CA GLN A 145 10.84 12.13 -11.36
C GLN A 145 10.96 11.09 -12.48
N ILE A 146 12.04 11.21 -13.26
CA ILE A 146 12.51 10.15 -14.15
C ILE A 146 13.93 9.76 -13.73
N ALA A 147 14.19 8.46 -13.61
CA ALA A 147 15.52 7.89 -13.52
C ALA A 147 15.80 7.07 -14.78
N ALA A 148 16.89 7.37 -15.48
CA ALA A 148 17.31 6.63 -16.67
C ALA A 148 18.60 5.85 -16.38
N ILE A 149 18.56 4.55 -16.70
CA ILE A 149 19.64 3.58 -16.55
C ILE A 149 19.96 3.10 -17.96
N GLY A 150 20.90 3.74 -18.63
CA GLY A 150 21.19 3.44 -20.03
C GLY A 150 19.96 3.63 -20.92
N SER A 151 19.47 2.53 -21.50
CA SER A 151 18.27 2.50 -22.36
C SER A 151 16.94 2.31 -21.62
N LEU A 152 16.93 2.18 -20.30
CA LEU A 152 15.72 2.07 -19.47
C LEU A 152 15.39 3.41 -18.83
N ALA A 153 14.15 3.90 -18.97
CA ALA A 153 13.63 5.04 -18.22
C ALA A 153 12.52 4.60 -17.25
N ILE A 154 12.73 4.83 -15.97
CA ILE A 154 11.75 4.59 -14.89
C ILE A 154 11.06 5.91 -14.59
N VAL A 155 9.77 5.98 -14.89
CA VAL A 155 8.92 7.15 -14.63
C VAL A 155 8.20 6.93 -13.31
N ALA A 156 8.65 7.61 -12.26
CA ALA A 156 8.10 7.52 -10.92
C ALA A 156 6.87 8.42 -10.80
N VAL A 157 5.67 7.83 -10.81
CA VAL A 157 4.39 8.57 -10.78
C VAL A 157 3.77 8.58 -9.37
N PRO A 158 3.28 9.75 -8.89
CA PRO A 158 2.87 9.97 -7.51
C PRO A 158 1.43 9.50 -7.22
N GLY A 159 1.06 8.33 -7.72
CA GLY A 159 -0.31 7.81 -7.58
C GLY A 159 -0.58 6.58 -8.45
N GLU A 160 -1.88 6.34 -8.69
CA GLU A 160 -2.41 5.16 -9.33
C GLU A 160 -2.91 5.50 -10.75
N PHE A 161 -2.04 5.35 -11.74
CA PHE A 161 -2.40 5.57 -13.13
C PHE A 161 -3.28 4.42 -13.65
N THR A 162 -4.41 4.75 -14.29
CA THR A 162 -5.18 3.74 -15.03
C THR A 162 -4.36 3.18 -16.19
N THR A 163 -4.83 2.07 -16.76
CA THR A 163 -4.15 1.42 -17.89
C THR A 163 -3.89 2.40 -19.04
N MET A 164 -4.90 3.20 -19.44
CA MET A 164 -4.72 4.12 -20.56
C MET A 164 -3.91 5.36 -20.19
N SER A 165 -4.03 5.86 -18.97
CA SER A 165 -3.15 6.91 -18.44
C SER A 165 -1.68 6.51 -18.53
N GLY A 166 -1.34 5.31 -18.03
CA GLY A 166 0.02 4.80 -18.07
C GLY A 166 0.54 4.59 -19.49
N ARG A 167 -0.29 4.09 -20.40
CA ARG A 167 0.05 3.93 -21.82
C ARG A 167 0.37 5.27 -22.49
N ARG A 168 -0.51 6.26 -22.34
CA ARG A 168 -0.35 7.60 -22.94
C ARG A 168 0.92 8.29 -22.42
N LEU A 169 1.17 8.23 -21.10
CA LEU A 169 2.38 8.80 -20.51
C LEU A 169 3.64 8.10 -21.02
N ARG A 170 3.66 6.76 -21.00
CA ARG A 170 4.80 5.96 -21.48
C ARG A 170 5.17 6.30 -22.92
N GLU A 171 4.18 6.36 -23.82
CA GLU A 171 4.41 6.71 -25.22
C GLU A 171 4.88 8.16 -25.40
N ALA A 172 4.31 9.10 -24.65
CA ALA A 172 4.69 10.50 -24.73
C ALA A 172 6.15 10.73 -24.28
N VAL A 173 6.57 10.11 -23.18
CA VAL A 173 7.94 10.17 -22.68
C VAL A 173 8.90 9.49 -23.66
N LYS A 174 8.54 8.32 -24.20
CA LYS A 174 9.35 7.61 -25.21
C LYS A 174 9.58 8.48 -26.46
N ARG A 175 8.52 9.10 -26.99
CA ARG A 175 8.62 9.99 -28.16
C ARG A 175 9.49 11.21 -27.88
N GLU A 176 9.48 11.73 -26.66
CA GLU A 176 10.34 12.86 -26.29
C GLU A 176 11.82 12.45 -26.35
N PHE A 177 12.19 11.30 -25.77
CA PHE A 177 13.56 10.77 -25.89
C PHE A 177 13.97 10.51 -27.35
N ASP A 178 13.08 9.90 -28.14
CA ASP A 178 13.34 9.62 -29.56
C ASP A 178 13.59 10.92 -30.36
N SER A 179 12.84 12.00 -30.08
CA SER A 179 12.99 13.30 -30.75
C SER A 179 14.28 14.04 -30.43
N HIS A 180 14.96 13.67 -29.33
CA HIS A 180 16.17 14.33 -28.84
C HIS A 180 17.41 13.44 -28.91
N GLY A 181 17.42 12.45 -29.80
CA GLY A 181 18.63 11.68 -30.11
C GLY A 181 18.95 10.57 -29.10
N THR A 182 18.01 10.19 -28.24
CA THR A 182 18.09 9.01 -27.37
C THR A 182 17.08 7.94 -27.84
N PRO A 183 17.24 7.38 -29.06
CA PRO A 183 16.25 6.48 -29.62
C PRO A 183 16.20 5.15 -28.86
N LYS A 184 15.01 4.55 -28.82
CA LYS A 184 14.76 3.20 -28.26
C LYS A 184 14.83 3.11 -26.72
N MET A 185 14.44 4.17 -26.01
CA MET A 185 14.22 4.06 -24.57
C MET A 185 13.05 3.10 -24.28
N ASP A 186 13.30 2.15 -23.38
CA ASP A 186 12.26 1.34 -22.76
C ASP A 186 11.74 2.09 -21.53
N VAL A 187 10.50 2.57 -21.63
CA VAL A 187 9.89 3.41 -20.60
C VAL A 187 8.95 2.57 -19.74
N VAL A 188 9.19 2.55 -18.43
CA VAL A 188 8.34 1.85 -17.46
C VAL A 188 7.70 2.85 -16.49
N ILE A 189 6.48 2.55 -16.05
CA ILE A 189 5.76 3.34 -15.05
C ILE A 189 5.96 2.67 -13.70
N ALA A 190 6.55 3.37 -12.75
CA ALA A 190 6.60 2.99 -11.35
C ALA A 190 5.52 3.80 -10.60
N GLY A 191 4.44 3.14 -10.20
CA GLY A 191 3.33 3.78 -9.47
C GLY A 191 3.61 3.95 -7.98
N LEU A 192 2.78 4.75 -7.31
CA LEU A 192 2.84 5.00 -5.86
C LEU A 192 4.21 5.49 -5.37
N CYS A 193 4.90 6.31 -6.17
CA CYS A 193 6.22 6.82 -5.82
C CYS A 193 6.16 8.16 -5.09
N ASN A 194 7.07 8.36 -4.13
CA ASN A 194 7.36 9.62 -3.42
C ASN A 194 6.21 10.16 -2.55
N VAL A 195 5.10 10.59 -3.16
CA VAL A 195 3.90 11.12 -2.49
C VAL A 195 2.66 10.53 -3.12
N TYR A 196 1.65 10.21 -2.32
CA TYR A 196 0.40 9.62 -2.80
C TYR A 196 -0.64 10.70 -3.13
N THR A 197 -1.13 10.70 -4.37
CA THR A 197 -2.13 11.67 -4.87
C THR A 197 -3.37 10.99 -5.47
N HIS A 198 -3.71 9.80 -4.97
CA HIS A 198 -4.82 8.98 -5.48
C HIS A 198 -4.64 8.57 -6.95
N TYR A 199 -5.72 8.59 -7.73
CA TYR A 199 -5.79 8.01 -9.07
C TYR A 199 -5.54 9.05 -10.16
N ILE A 200 -5.07 8.57 -11.30
CA ILE A 200 -4.93 9.39 -12.50
C ILE A 200 -5.65 8.69 -13.65
N THR A 201 -6.82 9.21 -13.98
CA THR A 201 -7.61 8.79 -15.15
C THR A 201 -7.28 9.64 -16.38
N THR A 202 -7.56 9.08 -17.55
CA THR A 202 -7.63 9.89 -18.77
C THR A 202 -8.80 10.88 -18.69
N TYR A 203 -8.78 11.93 -19.52
CA TYR A 203 -9.90 12.88 -19.58
C TYR A 203 -11.22 12.16 -19.86
N GLU A 204 -11.20 11.17 -20.75
CA GLU A 204 -12.37 10.39 -21.19
C GLU A 204 -12.89 9.47 -20.09
N GLU A 205 -12.00 8.76 -19.39
CA GLU A 205 -12.34 7.96 -18.20
C GLU A 205 -12.88 8.86 -17.07
N TYR A 206 -12.31 10.06 -16.90
CA TYR A 206 -12.75 11.03 -15.89
C TYR A 206 -14.21 11.42 -16.07
N GLN A 207 -14.70 11.52 -17.31
CA GLN A 207 -16.09 11.92 -17.58
C GLN A 207 -17.12 10.93 -17.01
N VAL A 208 -16.74 9.65 -16.87
CA VAL A 208 -17.63 8.59 -16.39
C VAL A 208 -17.80 8.64 -14.86
N GLN A 209 -16.86 9.26 -14.13
CA GLN A 209 -16.92 9.39 -12.67
C GLN A 209 -17.15 8.07 -11.91
N ARG A 210 -16.48 6.99 -12.36
CA ARG A 210 -16.22 5.82 -11.51
C ARG A 210 -15.26 6.15 -10.35
N TYR A 211 -14.92 5.17 -9.50
CA TYR A 211 -14.10 5.40 -8.31
C TYR A 211 -12.78 6.11 -8.61
N GLU A 212 -12.06 5.66 -9.64
CA GLU A 212 -10.75 6.17 -10.03
C GLU A 212 -10.86 7.61 -10.57
N ALA A 213 -11.92 7.89 -11.31
CA ALA A 213 -12.22 9.21 -11.87
C ALA A 213 -12.63 10.21 -10.77
N ALA A 214 -13.45 9.79 -9.82
CA ALA A 214 -13.78 10.58 -8.63
C ALA A 214 -12.56 10.82 -7.74
N SER A 215 -11.61 9.89 -7.75
CA SER A 215 -10.33 9.95 -7.04
C SER A 215 -9.21 10.61 -7.84
N THR A 216 -9.49 11.17 -9.03
CA THR A 216 -8.50 11.97 -9.78
C THR A 216 -8.52 13.40 -9.26
N ILE A 217 -7.68 13.68 -8.26
CA ILE A 217 -7.90 14.82 -7.35
C ILE A 217 -7.63 16.19 -7.96
N TYR A 218 -6.77 16.34 -8.97
CA TYR A 218 -6.48 17.65 -9.58
C TYR A 218 -7.34 17.97 -10.82
N GLY A 219 -8.47 17.26 -10.98
CA GLY A 219 -9.47 17.53 -12.01
C GLY A 219 -9.26 16.79 -13.33
N PRO A 220 -10.07 17.09 -14.36
CA PRO A 220 -10.12 16.32 -15.61
C PRO A 220 -8.81 16.35 -16.43
N HIS A 221 -7.97 17.35 -16.21
CA HIS A 221 -6.71 17.54 -16.94
C HIS A 221 -5.47 17.06 -16.18
N THR A 222 -5.64 16.32 -15.09
CA THR A 222 -4.54 15.78 -14.27
C THR A 222 -3.55 14.95 -15.11
N LEU A 223 -4.03 14.03 -15.95
CA LEU A 223 -3.15 13.24 -16.81
C LEU A 223 -2.40 14.11 -17.83
N SER A 224 -3.09 15.07 -18.46
CA SER A 224 -2.47 15.96 -19.45
C SER A 224 -1.37 16.81 -18.82
N ALA A 225 -1.57 17.29 -17.59
CA ALA A 225 -0.54 17.95 -16.80
C ALA A 225 0.67 17.03 -16.58
N TYR A 226 0.47 15.80 -16.11
CA TYR A 226 1.58 14.86 -15.92
C TYR A 226 2.31 14.56 -17.24
N ILE A 227 1.61 14.33 -18.34
CA ILE A 227 2.24 14.12 -19.64
C ILE A 227 3.12 15.32 -20.03
N GLN A 228 2.62 16.54 -19.90
CA GLN A 228 3.40 17.75 -20.19
C GLN A 228 4.66 17.85 -19.32
N LEU A 229 4.50 17.61 -18.02
CA LEU A 229 5.58 17.71 -17.03
C LEU A 229 6.67 16.64 -17.24
N TYR A 230 6.29 15.38 -17.41
CA TYR A 230 7.26 14.29 -17.63
C TYR A 230 7.94 14.38 -19.00
N ARG A 231 7.28 14.93 -20.02
CA ARG A 231 7.96 15.30 -21.27
C ARG A 231 9.03 16.37 -21.03
N GLY A 232 8.75 17.36 -20.19
CA GLY A 232 9.75 18.34 -19.76
C GLY A 232 10.98 17.68 -19.12
N LEU A 233 10.77 16.73 -18.20
CA LEU A 233 11.86 15.97 -17.59
C LEU A 233 12.63 15.11 -18.59
N ALA A 234 11.92 14.38 -19.46
CA ALA A 234 12.52 13.51 -20.46
C ALA A 234 13.37 14.31 -21.46
N ARG A 235 12.86 15.47 -21.91
CA ARG A 235 13.63 16.42 -22.73
C ARG A 235 14.90 16.85 -22.03
N ALA A 236 14.80 17.31 -20.78
CA ALA A 236 15.95 17.81 -20.04
C ALA A 236 17.03 16.74 -19.83
N ILE A 237 16.64 15.48 -19.61
CA ILE A 237 17.58 14.35 -19.59
C ILE A 237 18.23 14.17 -20.96
N ALA A 238 17.42 14.07 -22.03
CA ALA A 238 17.92 13.81 -23.39
C ALA A 238 18.85 14.91 -23.91
N THR A 239 18.61 16.18 -23.53
CA THR A 239 19.41 17.33 -23.93
C THR A 239 20.51 17.71 -22.94
N ASN A 240 20.67 16.96 -21.84
CA ASN A 240 21.63 17.25 -20.77
C ASN A 240 21.48 18.67 -20.17
N THR A 241 20.23 19.08 -19.93
CA THR A 241 19.84 20.38 -19.38
C THR A 241 19.03 20.24 -18.08
N VAL A 242 19.25 19.16 -17.33
CA VAL A 242 18.54 18.91 -16.05
C VAL A 242 18.80 20.01 -15.04
N GLN A 243 20.02 20.55 -15.00
CA GLN A 243 20.41 21.66 -14.14
C GLN A 243 19.63 22.95 -14.39
N ASP A 244 19.02 23.09 -15.58
CA ASP A 244 18.24 24.27 -15.98
C ASP A 244 16.76 24.14 -15.58
N LEU A 245 16.33 22.95 -15.11
CA LEU A 245 14.97 22.75 -14.62
C LEU A 245 14.74 23.57 -13.34
N PRO A 246 13.62 24.30 -13.21
CA PRO A 246 13.29 24.95 -11.96
C PRO A 246 13.07 23.89 -10.88
N ARG A 247 13.63 24.11 -9.69
CA ARG A 247 13.46 23.22 -8.53
C ARG A 247 11.99 23.03 -8.13
N GLY A 248 11.18 24.08 -8.31
CA GLY A 248 9.80 24.12 -7.86
C GLY A 248 9.65 24.47 -6.37
N PRO A 249 8.40 24.61 -5.90
CA PRO A 249 8.11 24.92 -4.50
C PRO A 249 8.48 23.74 -3.59
N GLU A 250 9.11 24.01 -2.45
CA GLU A 250 9.46 22.96 -1.48
C GLU A 250 8.20 22.47 -0.74
N PRO A 251 7.98 21.14 -0.61
CA PRO A 251 6.82 20.61 0.09
C PRO A 251 6.90 20.91 1.61
N PRO A 252 5.75 21.17 2.27
CA PRO A 252 5.74 21.44 3.70
C PRO A 252 6.04 20.18 4.54
N ILE A 253 6.69 20.36 5.68
CA ILE A 253 6.89 19.31 6.68
C ILE A 253 5.99 19.62 7.88
N PHE A 254 5.00 18.77 8.12
CA PHE A 254 4.05 18.94 9.23
C PHE A 254 4.56 18.26 10.50
N ASN A 255 4.47 18.96 11.63
CA ASN A 255 4.68 18.34 12.94
C ASN A 255 3.36 17.70 13.43
N ILE A 256 3.22 16.39 13.21
CA ILE A 256 1.99 15.63 13.52
C ILE A 256 2.01 15.11 14.98
N GLY A 257 3.07 15.39 15.75
CA GLY A 257 3.21 14.95 17.13
C GLY A 257 2.03 15.38 17.99
N ASN A 258 1.26 14.41 18.48
CA ASN A 258 0.12 14.49 19.42
C ASN A 258 -1.30 14.33 18.82
N MET A 259 -1.45 14.18 17.51
CA MET A 259 -2.77 13.89 16.92
C MET A 259 -2.88 12.41 16.54
N THR A 260 -3.27 11.56 17.50
CA THR A 260 -3.64 10.17 17.20
C THR A 260 -5.04 9.87 17.72
N LEU A 261 -5.88 9.32 16.85
CA LEU A 261 -7.17 8.74 17.23
C LEU A 261 -7.02 7.26 17.60
N VAL A 262 -5.81 6.69 17.46
CA VAL A 262 -5.53 5.31 17.86
C VAL A 262 -5.50 5.25 19.39
N PRO A 263 -6.37 4.44 20.03
CA PRO A 263 -6.40 4.34 21.48
C PRO A 263 -5.04 3.92 22.06
N PRO A 264 -4.66 4.46 23.24
CA PRO A 264 -3.43 4.10 23.89
C PRO A 264 -3.44 2.63 24.32
N LEU A 265 -2.27 2.00 24.30
CA LEU A 265 -2.11 0.62 24.76
C LEU A 265 -2.33 0.53 26.27
N LEU A 266 -3.28 -0.31 26.67
CA LEU A 266 -3.47 -0.72 28.06
C LEU A 266 -2.30 -1.63 28.50
N ALA A 267 -2.11 -1.78 29.81
CA ALA A 267 -1.19 -2.78 30.32
C ALA A 267 -1.72 -4.18 30.01
N ASP A 268 -0.84 -5.09 29.62
CA ASP A 268 -1.19 -6.48 29.36
C ASP A 268 -1.24 -7.24 30.68
N HIS A 269 -2.14 -8.22 30.75
CA HIS A 269 -2.34 -9.06 31.91
C HIS A 269 -2.45 -10.53 31.51
N VAL A 270 -2.15 -11.41 32.45
CA VAL A 270 -2.31 -12.86 32.33
C VAL A 270 -3.38 -13.35 33.32
N PRO A 271 -4.02 -14.50 33.05
CA PRO A 271 -4.81 -15.22 34.05
C PRO A 271 -4.00 -15.55 35.31
N ALA A 272 -4.69 -15.82 36.42
CA ALA A 272 -4.03 -16.20 37.67
C ALA A 272 -3.21 -17.50 37.49
N ASN A 273 -2.02 -17.54 38.09
CA ASN A 273 -1.08 -18.67 38.04
C ASN A 273 -0.62 -19.05 36.62
N LYS A 274 -0.61 -18.10 35.70
CA LYS A 274 -0.09 -18.26 34.33
C LYS A 274 0.93 -17.17 34.01
N THR A 275 1.73 -17.42 32.99
CA THR A 275 2.67 -16.45 32.43
C THR A 275 2.44 -16.22 30.94
N PHE A 276 2.96 -15.10 30.42
CA PHE A 276 2.95 -14.84 28.99
C PHE A 276 3.79 -15.92 28.29
N GLY A 277 3.29 -16.45 27.17
CA GLY A 277 3.93 -17.57 26.46
C GLY A 277 3.47 -18.95 26.91
N ASP A 278 2.65 -19.06 27.97
CA ASP A 278 2.05 -20.35 28.35
C ASP A 278 1.10 -20.84 27.26
N VAL A 279 1.14 -22.15 27.00
CA VAL A 279 0.22 -22.83 26.07
C VAL A 279 -1.17 -22.97 26.71
N LEU A 280 -2.20 -22.54 25.99
CA LEU A 280 -3.62 -22.72 26.31
C LEU A 280 -4.22 -23.92 25.59
N GLN A 281 -3.89 -24.06 24.31
CA GLN A 281 -4.25 -25.20 23.47
C GLN A 281 -2.99 -25.64 22.74
N ASP A 282 -2.56 -26.87 23.01
CA ASP A 282 -1.33 -27.41 22.44
C ASP A 282 -1.61 -28.09 21.09
N VAL A 283 -0.54 -28.37 20.36
CA VAL A 283 -0.57 -29.13 19.10
C VAL A 283 -0.99 -30.58 19.31
N ARG A 284 -1.53 -31.21 18.26
CA ARG A 284 -1.63 -32.69 18.17
C ARG A 284 -0.24 -33.32 18.14
N GLN A 285 -0.14 -34.59 18.52
CA GLN A 285 1.14 -35.31 18.50
C GLN A 285 1.65 -35.62 17.07
N GLN A 286 0.73 -35.76 16.11
CA GLN A 286 1.06 -36.16 14.75
C GLN A 286 0.22 -35.38 13.73
N TYR A 287 0.85 -35.07 12.60
CA TYR A 287 0.23 -34.40 11.45
C TYR A 287 0.72 -35.00 10.13
N ARG A 288 -0.04 -34.74 9.07
CA ARG A 288 0.32 -35.05 7.68
C ARG A 288 0.61 -33.76 6.90
N ALA A 289 1.22 -33.89 5.73
CA ALA A 289 1.24 -32.79 4.77
C ALA A 289 -0.20 -32.36 4.42
N ALA A 290 -0.40 -31.05 4.22
CA ALA A 290 -1.68 -30.37 4.06
C ALA A 290 -2.56 -30.28 5.33
N ASP A 291 -2.16 -30.86 6.46
CA ASP A 291 -2.79 -30.53 7.74
C ASP A 291 -2.36 -29.12 8.20
N VAL A 292 -3.12 -28.55 9.14
CA VAL A 292 -2.76 -27.32 9.85
C VAL A 292 -2.39 -27.67 11.29
N ALA A 293 -1.14 -27.38 11.68
CA ALA A 293 -0.71 -27.43 13.07
C ALA A 293 -1.05 -26.13 13.77
N GLU A 294 -1.89 -26.19 14.79
CA GLU A 294 -2.40 -25.02 15.52
C GLU A 294 -1.97 -25.09 16.98
N VAL A 295 -1.47 -23.98 17.51
CA VAL A 295 -1.19 -23.79 18.94
C VAL A 295 -1.68 -22.41 19.39
N THR A 296 -2.28 -22.35 20.57
CA THR A 296 -2.73 -21.09 21.17
C THR A 296 -1.97 -20.82 22.46
N PHE A 297 -1.40 -19.62 22.57
CA PHE A 297 -0.64 -19.12 23.71
C PHE A 297 -1.38 -17.98 24.42
N ILE A 298 -1.05 -17.78 25.69
CA ILE A 298 -1.31 -16.52 26.40
C ILE A 298 -0.39 -15.45 25.81
N GLY A 299 -0.97 -14.45 25.17
CA GLY A 299 -0.26 -13.42 24.44
C GLY A 299 -0.38 -12.02 25.03
N ALA A 300 0.29 -11.08 24.39
CA ALA A 300 0.21 -9.65 24.65
C ALA A 300 -0.06 -8.89 23.35
N ASN A 301 -0.42 -7.60 23.44
CA ASN A 301 -0.67 -6.78 22.25
C ASN A 301 0.57 -6.71 21.34
N PRO A 302 0.49 -7.11 20.05
CA PRO A 302 1.64 -7.14 19.14
C PRO A 302 2.29 -5.77 18.91
N ARG A 303 1.52 -4.68 19.08
CA ARG A 303 2.03 -3.30 18.97
C ARG A 303 3.19 -3.01 19.94
N ASN A 304 3.23 -3.71 21.08
CA ASN A 304 4.34 -3.60 22.02
C ASN A 304 5.69 -4.03 21.41
N SER A 305 5.70 -4.95 20.44
CA SER A 305 6.95 -5.39 19.80
C SER A 305 7.37 -4.45 18.68
N ALA A 306 6.40 -3.92 17.92
CA ALA A 306 6.64 -2.96 16.84
C ALA A 306 7.27 -1.63 17.34
N GLU A 307 6.94 -1.19 18.56
CA GLU A 307 7.51 0.02 19.15
C GLU A 307 8.98 -0.16 19.62
N ASN A 308 9.46 -1.40 19.77
CA ASN A 308 10.73 -1.68 20.44
C ASN A 308 11.79 -2.36 19.55
N VAL A 309 11.40 -3.07 18.49
CA VAL A 309 12.33 -3.89 17.70
C VAL A 309 12.01 -3.78 16.21
N THR A 310 13.02 -3.48 15.39
CA THR A 310 12.90 -3.31 13.93
C THR A 310 12.96 -4.63 13.15
N GLU A 311 13.56 -5.68 13.72
CA GLU A 311 13.70 -7.02 13.12
C GLU A 311 13.21 -8.11 14.09
N HIS A 312 11.92 -8.05 14.44
CA HIS A 312 11.29 -9.02 15.34
C HIS A 312 10.58 -10.11 14.55
N ASN A 313 10.61 -11.34 15.08
CA ASN A 313 9.78 -12.42 14.57
C ASN A 313 8.78 -12.85 15.64
N PHE A 314 7.49 -12.90 15.31
CA PHE A 314 6.46 -13.33 16.25
C PHE A 314 6.42 -14.84 16.43
N LEU A 315 6.88 -15.65 15.46
CA LEU A 315 6.80 -17.10 15.54
C LEU A 315 7.93 -17.81 14.79
N THR A 316 8.31 -18.99 15.27
CA THR A 316 9.13 -19.92 14.47
C THR A 316 8.51 -21.30 14.45
N VAL A 317 8.61 -21.97 13.31
CA VAL A 317 8.49 -23.43 13.24
C VAL A 317 9.90 -23.97 13.22
N GLU A 318 10.22 -24.83 14.16
CA GLU A 318 11.55 -25.41 14.32
C GLU A 318 11.49 -26.92 14.12
N ARG A 319 12.49 -27.46 13.40
CA ARG A 319 12.69 -28.90 13.22
C ARG A 319 13.83 -29.37 14.12
N TYR A 320 13.66 -30.52 14.75
CA TYR A 320 14.69 -31.16 15.56
C TYR A 320 15.66 -31.96 14.67
N ALA A 321 16.95 -31.69 14.81
CA ALA A 321 18.03 -32.44 14.18
C ALA A 321 18.67 -33.39 15.20
N SER A 322 18.37 -34.69 15.07
CA SER A 322 18.89 -35.72 15.97
C SER A 322 20.42 -35.86 15.93
N THR A 323 21.06 -35.48 14.82
CA THR A 323 22.52 -35.56 14.66
C THR A 323 23.28 -34.57 15.52
N SER A 324 22.66 -33.43 15.83
CA SER A 324 23.27 -32.32 16.58
C SER A 324 22.55 -31.99 17.88
N ASP A 325 21.50 -32.75 18.23
CA ASP A 325 20.64 -32.51 19.40
C ASP A 325 20.12 -31.07 19.48
N SER A 326 19.74 -30.51 18.33
CA SER A 326 19.41 -29.09 18.20
C SER A 326 18.14 -28.82 17.38
N TRP A 327 17.50 -27.69 17.67
CA TRP A 327 16.36 -27.19 16.91
C TRP A 327 16.81 -26.17 15.87
N HIS A 328 16.30 -26.30 14.64
CA HIS A 328 16.59 -25.38 13.54
C HIS A 328 15.30 -24.77 13.02
N VAL A 329 15.28 -23.45 12.86
CA VAL A 329 14.15 -22.72 12.28
C VAL A 329 13.99 -23.11 10.82
N VAL A 330 12.80 -23.57 10.45
CA VAL A 330 12.42 -23.92 9.07
C VAL A 330 11.36 -22.99 8.50
N GLN A 331 10.56 -22.33 9.35
CA GLN A 331 9.59 -21.31 8.97
C GLN A 331 9.56 -20.21 10.03
N ASN A 332 9.15 -19.01 9.63
CA ASN A 332 8.98 -17.88 10.53
C ASN A 332 7.69 -17.11 10.18
N ASP A 333 7.43 -15.95 10.80
CA ASP A 333 6.21 -15.15 10.53
C ASP A 333 6.13 -14.50 9.13
N ALA A 334 7.22 -14.51 8.35
CA ALA A 334 7.25 -14.06 6.96
C ALA A 334 6.95 -15.20 5.96
N SER A 335 6.98 -16.45 6.42
CA SER A 335 6.64 -17.61 5.62
C SER A 335 5.14 -17.61 5.28
N TRP A 336 4.80 -17.81 4.00
CA TRP A 336 3.41 -17.88 3.53
C TRP A 336 2.57 -18.95 4.24
N ASP A 337 3.24 -20.01 4.68
CA ASP A 337 2.63 -21.18 5.31
C ASP A 337 2.35 -21.00 6.80
N THR A 338 2.75 -19.88 7.41
CA THR A 338 2.48 -19.59 8.82
C THR A 338 1.48 -18.45 8.95
N ARG A 339 0.69 -18.47 10.03
CA ARG A 339 -0.27 -17.41 10.35
C ARG A 339 -0.21 -17.08 11.83
N PHE A 340 -0.37 -15.80 12.13
CA PHE A 340 -0.38 -15.25 13.47
C PHE A 340 -1.69 -14.51 13.72
N PHE A 341 -2.52 -15.02 14.62
CA PHE A 341 -3.78 -14.41 14.99
C PHE A 341 -3.72 -13.91 16.43
N TRP A 342 -3.87 -12.60 16.61
CA TRP A 342 -4.01 -12.01 17.94
C TRP A 342 -5.49 -11.71 18.23
N THR A 343 -5.98 -12.23 19.35
CA THR A 343 -7.36 -12.00 19.79
C THR A 343 -7.37 -11.28 21.13
N LYS A 344 -8.00 -10.10 21.14
CA LYS A 344 -8.16 -9.28 22.35
C LYS A 344 -9.14 -9.95 23.31
N GLY A 345 -8.71 -10.16 24.56
CA GLY A 345 -9.57 -10.58 25.66
C GLY A 345 -10.03 -9.41 26.53
N LEU A 346 -10.54 -9.75 27.71
CA LEU A 346 -10.98 -8.78 28.72
C LEU A 346 -9.82 -8.36 29.63
N ARG A 347 -9.90 -7.15 30.19
CA ARG A 347 -8.99 -6.64 31.24
C ARG A 347 -7.50 -6.77 30.89
N GLY A 348 -7.13 -6.52 29.63
CA GLY A 348 -5.74 -6.57 29.16
C GLY A 348 -5.19 -7.97 28.90
N GLN A 349 -6.01 -9.02 28.99
CA GLN A 349 -5.64 -10.35 28.52
C GLN A 349 -5.78 -10.46 27.01
N SER A 350 -4.98 -11.31 26.39
CA SER A 350 -5.12 -11.66 24.98
C SER A 350 -4.55 -13.04 24.69
N ASN A 351 -5.02 -13.64 23.60
CA ASN A 351 -4.52 -14.92 23.13
C ASN A 351 -3.84 -14.71 21.78
N VAL A 352 -2.83 -15.54 21.51
CA VAL A 352 -2.18 -15.63 20.21
C VAL A 352 -2.34 -17.05 19.72
N THR A 353 -2.96 -17.22 18.55
CA THR A 353 -3.05 -18.50 17.86
C THR A 353 -2.08 -18.46 16.69
N ILE A 354 -1.19 -19.46 16.64
CA ILE A 354 -0.25 -19.65 15.54
C ILE A 354 -0.68 -20.90 14.79
N GLU A 355 -0.82 -20.75 13.47
CA GLU A 355 -1.06 -21.84 12.54
C GLU A 355 0.16 -22.06 11.67
N TRP A 356 0.50 -23.32 11.44
CA TRP A 356 1.40 -23.76 10.38
C TRP A 356 0.63 -24.66 9.41
N HIS A 357 0.39 -24.16 8.20
CA HIS A 357 -0.21 -24.87 7.08
C HIS A 357 0.86 -25.73 6.42
N ILE A 358 0.93 -27.01 6.79
CA ILE A 358 2.08 -27.87 6.47
C ILE A 358 2.15 -28.12 4.95
N PRO A 359 3.18 -27.61 4.24
CA PRO A 359 3.25 -27.74 2.80
C PRO A 359 3.39 -29.18 2.32
N HIS A 360 3.00 -29.42 1.06
CA HIS A 360 3.43 -30.64 0.38
C HIS A 360 4.97 -30.67 0.28
N GLY A 361 5.57 -31.83 0.57
CA GLY A 361 7.02 -32.01 0.53
C GLY A 361 7.76 -31.61 1.80
N THR A 362 7.06 -31.21 2.88
CA THR A 362 7.70 -31.08 4.20
C THR A 362 8.38 -32.37 4.61
N GLU A 363 9.64 -32.27 5.04
CA GLU A 363 10.39 -33.43 5.49
C GLU A 363 9.76 -34.04 6.75
N LEU A 364 9.73 -35.36 6.81
CA LEU A 364 9.29 -36.07 8.01
C LEU A 364 10.24 -35.77 9.19
N GLY A 365 9.69 -35.82 10.38
CA GLY A 365 10.45 -35.63 11.62
C GLY A 365 9.69 -34.86 12.68
N VAL A 366 10.43 -34.44 13.70
CA VAL A 366 9.89 -33.79 14.89
C VAL A 366 10.02 -32.27 14.78
N TYR A 367 8.93 -31.58 15.06
CA TYR A 367 8.78 -30.14 14.96
C TYR A 367 8.24 -29.54 16.25
N ARG A 368 8.42 -28.23 16.43
CA ARG A 368 7.74 -27.42 17.45
C ARG A 368 7.44 -26.04 16.91
N ILE A 369 6.46 -25.37 17.52
CA ILE A 369 6.12 -23.97 17.22
C ILE A 369 6.52 -23.12 18.43
N ARG A 370 7.21 -22.02 18.18
CA ARG A 370 7.54 -21.02 19.21
C ARG A 370 6.85 -19.70 18.94
N TYR A 371 6.58 -18.98 20.01
CA TYR A 371 5.97 -17.66 20.02
C TYR A 371 6.89 -16.68 20.73
N PHE A 372 7.10 -15.50 20.17
CA PHE A 372 7.89 -14.42 20.76
C PHE A 372 7.10 -13.12 20.79
N GLY A 373 7.12 -12.41 21.91
CA GLY A 373 6.40 -11.15 22.05
C GLY A 373 6.91 -10.26 23.17
N HIS A 374 6.30 -9.09 23.29
CA HIS A 374 6.55 -8.12 24.36
C HIS A 374 5.23 -7.79 25.05
N TYR A 375 5.23 -7.80 26.39
CA TYR A 375 4.08 -7.34 27.17
C TYR A 375 4.38 -6.00 27.83
N LYS A 376 3.37 -5.14 27.92
CA LYS A 376 3.45 -3.85 28.57
C LYS A 376 3.15 -3.97 30.06
N LYS A 377 4.16 -3.76 30.89
CA LYS A 377 4.05 -3.68 32.35
C LYS A 377 3.98 -2.22 32.79
N LYS A 378 2.89 -1.83 33.46
CA LYS A 378 2.79 -0.51 34.09
C LYS A 378 3.68 -0.47 35.34
N LEU A 379 4.65 0.44 35.38
CA LEU A 379 5.55 0.64 36.53
C LEU A 379 5.05 1.76 37.45
N SER A 380 4.50 2.83 36.87
CA SER A 380 3.85 3.94 37.58
C SER A 380 2.83 4.64 36.68
N ASN A 381 2.21 5.74 37.11
CA ASN A 381 1.17 6.43 36.32
C ASN A 381 1.64 6.86 34.93
N ASN A 382 2.92 7.21 34.75
CA ASN A 382 3.48 7.70 33.49
C ASN A 382 4.68 6.87 32.97
N ARG A 383 4.99 5.72 33.58
CA ARG A 383 6.07 4.83 33.12
C ARG A 383 5.55 3.42 32.87
N ALA A 384 5.84 2.91 31.69
CA ALA A 384 5.66 1.51 31.32
C ALA A 384 7.01 0.92 30.90
N ALA A 385 7.18 -0.38 31.14
CA ALA A 385 8.24 -1.16 30.55
C ALA A 385 7.63 -2.19 29.60
N PHE A 386 8.35 -2.49 28.53
CA PHE A 386 7.99 -3.56 27.60
C PHE A 386 8.97 -4.70 27.83
N ILE A 387 8.45 -5.86 28.20
CA ILE A 387 9.26 -6.99 28.66
C ILE A 387 9.09 -8.13 27.64
N PRO A 388 10.20 -8.65 27.07
CA PRO A 388 10.14 -9.77 26.15
C PRO A 388 9.74 -11.06 26.87
N PHE A 389 9.10 -11.95 26.15
CA PHE A 389 8.80 -13.30 26.59
C PHE A 389 8.75 -14.25 25.39
N GLU A 390 8.82 -15.55 25.69
CA GLU A 390 8.72 -16.61 24.69
C GLU A 390 7.83 -17.75 25.20
N GLY A 391 7.21 -18.45 24.25
CA GLY A 391 6.45 -19.67 24.47
C GLY A 391 6.88 -20.76 23.49
N SER A 392 6.71 -22.01 23.87
CA SER A 392 6.94 -23.16 22.99
C SER A 392 5.80 -24.16 23.13
N SER A 393 5.30 -24.66 22.00
CA SER A 393 4.43 -25.83 21.98
C SER A 393 5.18 -27.07 22.47
N SER A 394 4.43 -28.14 22.74
CA SER A 394 5.01 -29.49 22.76
C SER A 394 5.61 -29.84 21.39
N ALA A 395 6.55 -30.79 21.37
CA ALA A 395 7.05 -31.36 20.14
C ALA A 395 6.01 -32.28 19.50
N PHE A 396 5.93 -32.27 18.16
CA PHE A 396 5.00 -33.07 17.37
C PHE A 396 5.69 -33.61 16.11
N GLU A 397 5.13 -34.64 15.50
CA GLU A 397 5.73 -35.35 14.37
C GLU A 397 4.96 -35.13 13.06
N ILE A 398 5.68 -34.90 11.96
CA ILE A 398 5.13 -34.99 10.60
C ILE A 398 5.39 -36.38 10.06
N THR A 399 4.32 -37.09 9.68
CA THR A 399 4.36 -38.50 9.25
C THR A 399 3.68 -38.71 7.89
N THR A 400 3.86 -39.90 7.31
CA THR A 400 3.22 -40.31 6.03
C THR A 400 1.87 -41.01 6.19
N LEU A 401 1.57 -41.49 7.40
CA LEU A 401 0.40 -42.32 7.69
C LEU A 401 -0.89 -41.58 7.44
#